data_AF-A0A6B3MFT3-F1
#
_entry.id   AF-A0A6B3MFT3-F1
#
_cell.length_a   1.000
_cell.length_b   1.000
_cell.length_c   1.000
_cell.angle_alpha   90.00
_cell.angle_beta   90.00
_cell.angle_gamma   90.00
#
_symmetry.space_group_name_H-M   'P 1'
#
loop_
_entity.id
_entity.type
_entity.pdbx_description
1 polymer ?
#
loop_
_entity_poly.entity_id
_entity_poly.type
_entity_poly.pdbx_seq_one_letter_code
_entity_poly.pdbx_strand_id
1 'polypeptide(L)'
;MDTAISKSSSRKQLVDCVGRVFIIAYKENTKLLEEAFTQEGLECEVLRQEDKPEYKQFSRSYLALMNHRRAWEKATLDSKPTLVVEADFVPVVGFGKLPLPFDPNRNDIGIAWLYTCASQVYSVSKDGYAEGFSTAMVAYILTSQSARCLIEHSEAIKAKMGAVNYSTWDSEIDSLLRAKKLKNYIPFRNYGEHGGLPNPEHQQHGLSKAHRADVLYGKLSFLPPYTTDHSNSQLKLLSVRFQARLKGIARLVTGRFLRLPVLKGSSVPTRLLSFAIGRHLSMRL
;
A
#
# COMPACT_ATOMS: atom_id res chain seq x y z
N MET A 1 16.57 -22.50 -24.60
CA MET A 1 15.21 -23.01 -24.33
C MET A 1 14.35 -21.84 -23.88
N ASP A 2 13.83 -21.14 -24.87
CA ASP A 2 12.83 -20.10 -24.73
C ASP A 2 11.55 -20.70 -24.14
N THR A 3 11.16 -20.26 -22.96
CA THR A 3 9.78 -20.40 -22.51
C THR A 3 9.12 -19.05 -22.64
N ALA A 4 8.31 -18.96 -23.70
CA ALA A 4 7.41 -17.88 -24.01
C ALA A 4 6.56 -17.52 -22.79
N ILE A 5 6.84 -16.36 -22.20
CA ILE A 5 5.78 -15.55 -21.61
C ILE A 5 5.05 -14.97 -22.82
N SER A 6 4.02 -15.70 -23.22
CA SER A 6 2.97 -15.31 -24.15
C SER A 6 2.70 -13.81 -24.11
N LYS A 7 2.58 -13.20 -25.30
CA LYS A 7 2.11 -11.83 -25.55
C LYS A 7 1.06 -11.45 -24.50
N SER A 8 1.42 -10.52 -23.61
CA SER A 8 0.50 -10.05 -22.58
C SER A 8 -0.73 -9.47 -23.28
N SER A 9 -1.87 -10.15 -23.16
CA SER A 9 -3.16 -9.47 -23.07
C SER A 9 -2.94 -8.21 -22.24
N SER A 10 -3.17 -7.04 -22.81
CA SER A 10 -2.86 -5.74 -22.22
C SER A 10 -3.34 -5.72 -20.77
N ARG A 11 -2.42 -5.85 -19.80
CA ARG A 11 -2.79 -5.73 -18.38
C ARG A 11 -3.49 -4.38 -18.24
N LYS A 12 -4.71 -4.40 -17.70
CA LYS A 12 -5.46 -3.17 -17.50
C LYS A 12 -4.65 -2.21 -16.64
N GLN A 13 -4.69 -0.93 -16.99
CA GLN A 13 -3.98 0.10 -16.26
C GLN A 13 -4.81 0.54 -15.04
N LEU A 14 -4.17 1.20 -14.08
CA LEU A 14 -4.87 1.73 -12.90
C LEU A 14 -5.98 2.69 -13.31
N VAL A 15 -5.69 3.62 -14.22
CA VAL A 15 -6.64 4.65 -14.68
C VAL A 15 -7.90 4.07 -15.32
N ASP A 16 -7.79 2.90 -15.96
CA ASP A 16 -8.95 2.24 -16.59
C ASP A 16 -9.89 1.60 -15.55
N CYS A 17 -9.35 1.21 -14.40
CA CYS A 17 -10.03 0.35 -13.43
C CYS A 17 -10.48 1.09 -12.18
N VAL A 18 -9.71 2.06 -11.71
CA VAL A 18 -10.01 2.84 -10.51
C VAL A 18 -11.09 3.86 -10.85
N GLY A 19 -12.16 3.90 -10.06
CA GLY A 19 -13.23 4.88 -10.23
C GLY A 19 -12.86 6.25 -9.68
N ARG A 20 -12.32 6.27 -8.46
CA ARG A 20 -11.97 7.50 -7.75
C ARG A 20 -10.76 7.27 -6.83
N VAL A 21 -10.04 8.34 -6.56
CA VAL A 21 -8.95 8.42 -5.60
C VAL A 21 -9.39 9.23 -4.38
N PHE A 22 -9.31 8.65 -3.18
CA PHE A 22 -9.46 9.39 -1.93
C PHE A 22 -8.09 9.66 -1.32
N ILE A 23 -7.74 10.94 -1.20
CA ILE A 23 -6.54 11.39 -0.49
C ILE A 23 -6.95 11.69 0.94
N ILE A 24 -6.51 10.89 1.90
CA ILE A 24 -6.77 11.18 3.31
C ILE A 24 -5.70 12.13 3.84
N ALA A 25 -6.16 13.21 4.47
CA ALA A 25 -5.30 14.26 4.98
C ALA A 25 -5.84 14.79 6.31
N TYR A 26 -4.99 15.48 7.06
CA TYR A 26 -5.39 16.35 8.16
C TYR A 26 -5.01 17.79 7.79
N LYS A 27 -3.74 18.16 7.98
CA LYS A 27 -3.19 19.51 7.73
C LYS A 27 -2.18 19.55 6.60
N GLU A 28 -1.83 18.40 6.05
CA GLU A 28 -0.87 18.25 4.98
C GLU A 28 -1.34 19.00 3.72
N ASN A 29 -0.37 19.65 3.05
CA ASN A 29 -0.58 20.23 1.74
C ASN A 29 -0.56 19.12 0.67
N THR A 30 -1.70 18.90 0.03
CA THR A 30 -1.93 17.82 -0.93
C THR A 30 -1.78 18.24 -2.39
N LYS A 31 -1.47 19.52 -2.65
CA LYS A 31 -1.51 20.10 -4.00
C LYS A 31 -0.69 19.30 -5.03
N LEU A 32 0.57 18.98 -4.71
CA LEU A 32 1.44 18.22 -5.61
C LEU A 32 0.93 16.80 -5.88
N LEU A 33 0.28 16.18 -4.89
CA LEU A 33 -0.30 14.85 -5.01
C LEU A 33 -1.56 14.86 -5.89
N GLU A 34 -2.43 15.86 -5.67
CA GLU A 34 -3.62 16.11 -6.50
C GLU A 34 -3.25 16.38 -7.96
N GLU A 35 -2.26 17.25 -8.19
CA GLU A 35 -1.72 17.54 -9.52
C GLU A 35 -1.16 16.28 -10.19
N ALA A 36 -0.38 15.48 -9.45
CA ALA A 36 0.19 14.24 -9.98
C ALA A 36 -0.90 13.24 -10.39
N PHE A 37 -1.97 13.06 -9.63
CA PHE A 37 -3.07 12.17 -10.03
C PHE A 37 -3.90 12.73 -11.18
N THR A 38 -4.18 14.03 -11.17
CA THR A 38 -4.95 14.69 -12.23
C THR A 38 -4.24 14.57 -13.58
N GLN A 39 -2.91 14.77 -13.60
CA GLN A 39 -2.09 14.58 -14.81
C GLN A 39 -2.10 13.15 -15.34
N GLU A 40 -2.36 12.17 -14.48
CA GLU A 40 -2.46 10.75 -14.83
C GLU A 40 -3.90 10.33 -15.18
N GLY A 41 -4.84 11.27 -15.23
CA GLY A 41 -6.25 11.03 -15.59
C GLY A 41 -7.10 10.45 -14.46
N LEU A 42 -6.65 10.55 -13.21
CA LEU A 42 -7.37 10.04 -12.04
C LEU A 42 -8.19 11.16 -11.37
N GLU A 43 -9.47 10.92 -11.14
CA GLU A 43 -10.34 11.81 -10.36
C GLU A 43 -10.04 11.65 -8.86
N CYS A 44 -9.62 12.74 -8.20
CA CYS A 44 -9.28 12.73 -6.78
C CYS A 44 -10.20 13.61 -5.93
N GLU A 45 -10.52 13.14 -4.73
CA GLU A 45 -11.18 13.90 -3.66
C GLU A 45 -10.31 13.86 -2.40
N VAL A 46 -10.07 15.03 -1.80
CA VAL A 46 -9.31 15.13 -0.54
C VAL A 46 -10.27 15.07 0.66
N LEU A 47 -10.06 14.09 1.53
CA LEU A 47 -10.83 13.87 2.74
C LEU A 47 -10.04 14.38 3.95
N ARG A 48 -10.31 15.63 4.35
CA ARG A 48 -9.62 16.25 5.49
C ARG A 48 -10.23 15.85 6.83
N GLN A 49 -9.39 15.49 7.80
CA GLN A 49 -9.80 15.25 9.18
C GLN A 49 -10.29 16.54 9.83
N GLU A 50 -11.46 16.45 10.46
CA GLU A 50 -12.04 17.56 11.22
C GLU A 50 -11.20 17.87 12.46
N ASP A 51 -11.14 19.16 12.82
CA ASP A 51 -10.54 19.61 14.07
C ASP A 51 -11.60 19.69 15.17
N LYS A 52 -11.67 18.65 16.03
CA LYS A 52 -12.55 18.63 17.21
C LYS A 52 -11.76 18.63 18.53
N PRO A 53 -12.21 19.33 19.58
CA PRO A 53 -11.55 19.32 20.88
C PRO A 53 -11.35 17.91 21.45
N GLU A 54 -12.32 17.00 21.29
CA GLU A 54 -12.21 15.63 21.79
C GLU A 54 -11.05 14.83 21.16
N TYR A 55 -10.67 15.13 19.90
CA TYR A 55 -9.64 14.39 19.17
C TYR A 55 -8.25 14.60 19.77
N LYS A 56 -8.05 15.63 20.60
CA LYS A 56 -6.78 15.87 21.30
C LYS A 56 -6.41 14.73 22.25
N GLN A 57 -7.39 13.97 22.72
CA GLN A 57 -7.19 12.84 23.64
C GLN A 57 -7.07 11.50 22.90
N PHE A 58 -7.32 11.45 21.59
CA PHE A 58 -7.31 10.20 20.83
C PHE A 58 -5.87 9.81 20.47
N SER A 59 -5.61 8.50 20.39
CA SER A 59 -4.33 8.00 19.88
C SER A 59 -4.15 8.38 18.41
N ARG A 60 -2.91 8.55 17.96
CA ARG A 60 -2.65 8.90 16.54
C ARG A 60 -3.05 7.74 15.64
N SER A 61 -2.82 6.50 16.09
CA SER A 61 -3.32 5.30 15.42
C SER A 61 -4.84 5.30 15.23
N TYR A 62 -5.63 5.66 16.26
CA TYR A 62 -7.09 5.70 16.13
C TYR A 62 -7.56 6.84 15.22
N LEU A 63 -6.93 8.01 15.28
CA LEU A 63 -7.20 9.11 14.34
C LEU A 63 -6.91 8.70 12.89
N ALA A 64 -5.84 7.95 12.65
CA ALA A 64 -5.54 7.38 11.34
C ALA A 64 -6.65 6.42 10.89
N LEU A 65 -7.05 5.48 11.75
CA LEU A 65 -8.17 4.56 11.48
C LEU A 65 -9.45 5.31 11.10
N MET A 66 -9.80 6.39 11.81
CA MET A 66 -10.95 7.23 11.49
C MET A 66 -10.84 7.88 10.10
N ASN A 67 -9.65 8.28 9.68
CA ASN A 67 -9.42 8.84 8.35
C ASN A 67 -9.64 7.80 7.26
N HIS A 68 -9.10 6.60 7.42
CA HIS A 68 -9.33 5.49 6.49
C HIS A 68 -10.80 5.07 6.45
N ARG A 69 -11.46 4.97 7.60
CA ARG A 69 -12.88 4.61 7.71
C ARG A 69 -13.78 5.52 6.87
N ARG A 70 -13.54 6.84 6.89
CA ARG A 70 -14.32 7.80 6.07
C ARG A 70 -14.14 7.57 4.57
N ALA A 71 -12.90 7.24 4.14
CA ALA A 71 -12.66 6.85 2.75
C ALA A 71 -13.36 5.53 2.40
N TRP A 72 -13.38 4.56 3.32
CA TRP A 72 -14.10 3.30 3.14
C TRP A 72 -15.60 3.50 3.03
N GLU A 73 -16.20 4.35 3.87
CA GLU A 73 -17.63 4.68 3.82
C GLU A 73 -18.02 5.19 2.43
N LYS A 74 -17.26 6.13 1.86
CA LYS A 74 -17.48 6.60 0.49
C LYS A 74 -17.28 5.50 -0.55
N ALA A 75 -16.23 4.69 -0.40
CA ALA A 75 -15.95 3.58 -1.32
C ALA A 75 -17.05 2.50 -1.33
N THR A 76 -17.90 2.41 -0.30
CA THR A 76 -19.06 1.50 -0.32
C THR A 76 -20.10 1.86 -1.40
N LEU A 77 -20.12 3.12 -1.84
CA LEU A 77 -21.08 3.67 -2.81
C LEU A 77 -20.61 3.50 -4.26
N ASP A 78 -19.33 3.22 -4.47
CA ASP A 78 -18.74 3.13 -5.80
C ASP A 78 -18.88 1.71 -6.40
N SER A 79 -19.16 1.64 -7.70
CA SER A 79 -19.22 0.37 -8.45
C SER A 79 -17.86 -0.10 -8.95
N LYS A 80 -16.92 0.83 -9.13
CA LYS A 80 -15.52 0.54 -9.47
C LYS A 80 -14.66 0.49 -8.21
N PRO A 81 -13.52 -0.22 -8.23
CA PRO A 81 -12.53 -0.14 -7.16
C PRO A 81 -12.08 1.30 -6.88
N THR A 82 -11.84 1.58 -5.60
CA THR A 82 -11.41 2.89 -5.11
C THR A 82 -9.94 2.81 -4.71
N LEU A 83 -9.16 3.82 -5.10
CA LEU A 83 -7.80 4.01 -4.59
C LEU A 83 -7.86 4.92 -3.35
N VAL A 84 -7.26 4.49 -2.25
CA VAL A 84 -7.07 5.32 -1.05
C VAL A 84 -5.59 5.54 -0.84
N VAL A 85 -5.20 6.79 -0.59
CA VAL A 85 -3.81 7.18 -0.32
C VAL A 85 -3.71 8.17 0.83
N GLU A 86 -2.64 8.07 1.61
CA GLU A 86 -2.25 9.09 2.59
C GLU A 86 -1.67 10.33 1.89
N ALA A 87 -1.87 11.51 2.48
CA ALA A 87 -1.45 12.79 1.92
C ALA A 87 0.06 12.92 1.66
N ASP A 88 0.87 12.11 2.31
CA ASP A 88 2.32 12.09 2.12
C ASP A 88 2.80 11.03 1.12
N PHE A 89 1.88 10.33 0.45
CA PHE A 89 2.23 9.42 -0.62
C PHE A 89 2.81 10.18 -1.80
N VAL A 90 3.90 9.67 -2.36
CA VAL A 90 4.55 10.23 -3.55
C VAL A 90 4.49 9.18 -4.67
N PRO A 91 3.58 9.32 -5.65
CA PRO A 91 3.49 8.38 -6.76
C PRO A 91 4.71 8.48 -7.67
N VAL A 92 4.96 7.43 -8.45
CA VAL A 92 5.93 7.50 -9.56
C VAL A 92 5.31 8.21 -10.77
N VAL A 93 6.15 8.76 -11.64
CA VAL A 93 5.72 9.27 -12.95
C VAL A 93 5.10 8.13 -13.78
N GLY A 94 3.97 8.38 -14.43
CA GLY A 94 3.22 7.36 -15.18
C GLY A 94 2.34 6.48 -14.31
N PHE A 95 2.03 6.89 -13.08
CA PHE A 95 1.28 6.10 -12.09
C PHE A 95 -0.03 5.53 -12.65
N GLY A 96 -0.82 6.33 -13.37
CA GLY A 96 -2.12 5.89 -13.90
C GLY A 96 -1.99 4.75 -14.91
N LYS A 97 -0.85 4.69 -15.62
CA LYS A 97 -0.53 3.71 -16.67
C LYS A 97 0.07 2.41 -16.13
N LEU A 98 0.36 2.35 -14.83
CA LEU A 98 0.91 1.15 -14.21
C LEU A 98 -0.11 0.01 -14.22
N PRO A 99 0.35 -1.26 -14.27
CA PRO A 99 -0.56 -2.39 -14.33
C PRO A 99 -1.37 -2.52 -13.04
N LEU A 100 -2.62 -2.98 -13.14
CA LEU A 100 -3.39 -3.37 -11.97
C LEU A 100 -2.71 -4.57 -11.25
N PRO A 101 -2.58 -4.58 -9.91
CA PRO A 101 -1.89 -5.66 -9.20
C PRO A 101 -2.75 -6.92 -8.96
N PHE A 102 -3.98 -6.94 -9.46
CA PHE A 102 -4.92 -8.06 -9.38
C PHE A 102 -5.69 -8.22 -10.70
N ASP A 103 -6.40 -9.33 -10.83
CA ASP A 103 -7.29 -9.59 -11.96
C ASP A 103 -8.61 -8.81 -11.78
N PRO A 104 -8.93 -7.84 -12.65
CA PRO A 104 -10.11 -6.98 -12.51
C PRO A 104 -11.44 -7.72 -12.68
N ASN A 105 -11.42 -8.97 -13.17
CA ASN A 105 -12.64 -9.76 -13.37
C ASN A 105 -13.01 -10.58 -12.11
N ARG A 106 -12.20 -10.52 -11.06
CA ARG A 106 -12.48 -11.21 -9.79
C ARG A 106 -13.43 -10.38 -8.94
N ASN A 107 -14.34 -11.09 -8.28
CA ASN A 107 -15.26 -10.52 -7.30
C ASN A 107 -14.80 -10.67 -5.84
N ASP A 108 -13.73 -11.44 -5.58
CA ASP A 108 -13.23 -11.74 -4.24
C ASP A 108 -12.00 -10.89 -3.87
N ILE A 109 -11.87 -9.69 -4.43
CA ILE A 109 -10.76 -8.78 -4.14
C ILE A 109 -10.97 -8.12 -2.77
N GLY A 110 -10.05 -8.39 -1.85
CA GLY A 110 -9.96 -7.74 -0.54
C GLY A 110 -9.25 -6.40 -0.66
N ILE A 111 -7.92 -6.41 -0.59
CA ILE A 111 -7.12 -5.19 -0.70
C ILE A 111 -5.94 -5.42 -1.64
N ALA A 112 -5.59 -4.41 -2.42
CA ALA A 112 -4.41 -4.43 -3.27
C ALA A 112 -3.49 -3.27 -2.88
N TRP A 113 -2.39 -3.57 -2.19
CA TRP A 113 -1.42 -2.53 -1.86
C TRP A 113 -0.71 -2.05 -3.12
N LEU A 114 -0.47 -0.74 -3.20
CA LEU A 114 0.37 -0.12 -4.24
C LEU A 114 1.70 0.34 -3.65
N TYR A 115 1.70 0.62 -2.35
CA TYR A 115 2.89 0.77 -1.52
C TYR A 115 2.90 -0.32 -0.45
N THR A 116 4.03 -0.99 -0.32
CA THR A 116 4.20 -2.09 0.64
C THR A 116 5.26 -1.77 1.67
N CYS A 117 4.95 -2.09 2.92
CA CYS A 117 5.93 -2.18 3.98
C CYS A 117 5.72 -3.45 4.78
N ALA A 118 6.84 -3.97 5.30
CA ALA A 118 6.87 -5.21 6.04
C ALA A 118 6.11 -6.38 5.38
N SER A 119 6.07 -6.41 4.05
CA SER A 119 5.23 -7.32 3.27
C SER A 119 5.73 -8.77 3.24
N GLN A 120 4.81 -9.68 2.92
CA GLN A 120 5.10 -11.06 2.56
C GLN A 120 4.27 -11.49 1.35
N VAL A 121 4.82 -12.40 0.55
CA VAL A 121 4.12 -13.04 -0.57
C VAL A 121 3.70 -14.46 -0.18
N TYR A 122 2.50 -14.86 -0.58
CA TYR A 122 1.90 -16.16 -0.26
C TYR A 122 1.71 -17.04 -1.49
N SER A 123 1.25 -16.47 -2.60
CA SER A 123 0.99 -17.21 -3.84
C SER A 123 1.16 -16.28 -5.05
N VAL A 124 1.31 -16.87 -6.25
CA VAL A 124 1.36 -16.11 -7.50
C VAL A 124 0.50 -16.82 -8.54
N SER A 125 -0.48 -16.10 -9.10
CA SER A 125 -1.37 -16.63 -10.14
C SER A 125 -0.61 -16.98 -11.42
N LYS A 126 -1.27 -17.67 -12.36
CA LYS A 126 -0.66 -17.98 -13.68
C LYS A 126 -0.35 -16.69 -14.46
N ASP A 127 -1.17 -15.67 -14.28
CA ASP A 127 -1.04 -14.36 -14.92
C ASP A 127 -0.05 -13.43 -14.20
N GLY A 128 0.55 -13.89 -13.09
CA GLY A 128 1.59 -13.18 -12.35
C GLY A 128 1.07 -12.19 -11.31
N TYR A 129 -0.18 -12.30 -10.87
CA TYR A 129 -0.70 -11.54 -9.73
C TYR A 129 -0.25 -12.19 -8.43
N ALA A 130 0.38 -11.42 -7.54
CA ALA A 130 0.92 -11.92 -6.29
C ALA A 130 -0.06 -11.68 -5.15
N GLU A 131 -0.54 -12.77 -4.55
CA GLU A 131 -1.29 -12.70 -3.31
C GLU A 131 -0.30 -12.60 -2.14
N GLY A 132 -0.57 -11.69 -1.21
CA GLY A 132 0.33 -11.38 -0.12
C GLY A 132 -0.25 -10.29 0.77
N PHE A 133 0.54 -9.85 1.75
CA PHE A 133 0.15 -8.75 2.63
C PHE A 133 1.20 -7.68 2.77
N SER A 134 0.77 -6.53 3.29
CA SER A 134 1.58 -5.41 3.75
C SER A 134 0.93 -4.84 5.01
N THR A 135 1.73 -4.25 5.90
CA THR A 135 1.21 -3.51 7.06
C THR A 135 1.04 -2.02 6.74
N ALA A 136 1.34 -1.59 5.52
CA ALA A 136 1.22 -0.18 5.11
C ALA A 136 -0.23 0.16 4.73
N MET A 137 -0.71 1.32 5.16
CA MET A 137 -1.97 1.91 4.70
C MET A 137 -1.78 3.18 3.87
N VAL A 138 -0.57 3.41 3.38
CA VAL A 138 -0.19 4.62 2.64
C VAL A 138 -0.82 4.70 1.25
N ALA A 139 -0.92 3.59 0.52
CA ALA A 139 -1.54 3.56 -0.82
C ALA A 139 -2.04 2.17 -1.18
N TYR A 140 -3.34 2.04 -1.40
CA TYR A 140 -4.00 0.76 -1.67
C TYR A 140 -5.34 0.91 -2.41
N ILE A 141 -5.72 -0.13 -3.13
CA ILE A 141 -7.00 -0.26 -3.83
C ILE A 141 -7.89 -1.21 -3.04
N LEU A 142 -9.18 -0.91 -3.00
CA LEU A 142 -10.20 -1.76 -2.39
C LEU A 142 -11.51 -1.72 -3.20
N THR A 143 -12.36 -2.71 -2.97
CA THR A 143 -13.72 -2.79 -3.53
C THR A 143 -14.75 -2.35 -2.49
N SER A 144 -15.98 -2.04 -2.92
CA SER A 144 -17.10 -1.78 -2.02
C SER A 144 -17.33 -2.92 -1.00
N GLN A 145 -17.15 -4.18 -1.42
CA GLN A 145 -17.25 -5.33 -0.52
C GLN A 145 -16.17 -5.29 0.58
N SER A 146 -14.92 -5.05 0.20
CA SER A 146 -13.81 -4.95 1.15
C SER A 146 -13.97 -3.77 2.09
N ALA A 147 -14.41 -2.60 1.59
CA ALA A 147 -14.72 -1.42 2.41
C ALA A 147 -15.68 -1.77 3.55
N ARG A 148 -16.76 -2.49 3.28
CA ARG A 148 -17.74 -2.91 4.30
C ARG A 148 -17.08 -3.76 5.39
N CYS A 149 -16.25 -4.73 5.02
CA CYS A 149 -15.50 -5.54 5.99
C CYS A 149 -14.55 -4.70 6.85
N LEU A 150 -13.88 -3.70 6.27
CA LEU A 150 -12.98 -2.82 6.99
C LEU A 150 -13.71 -1.85 7.93
N ILE A 151 -14.91 -1.39 7.55
CA ILE A 151 -15.78 -0.60 8.43
C ILE A 151 -16.21 -1.44 9.65
N GLU A 152 -16.67 -2.68 9.46
CA GLU A 152 -16.99 -3.59 10.56
C GLU A 152 -15.79 -3.78 11.51
N HIS A 153 -14.60 -3.95 10.94
CA HIS A 153 -13.37 -4.07 11.72
C HIS A 153 -13.09 -2.81 12.55
N SER A 154 -13.26 -1.62 11.97
CA SER A 154 -13.04 -0.36 12.67
C SER A 154 -13.97 -0.18 13.88
N GLU A 155 -15.23 -0.60 13.76
CA GLU A 155 -16.17 -0.58 14.88
C GLU A 155 -15.78 -1.59 15.95
N ALA A 156 -15.31 -2.78 15.57
CA ALA A 156 -14.80 -3.77 16.52
C ALA A 156 -13.57 -3.26 17.29
N ILE A 157 -12.65 -2.56 16.62
CA ILE A 157 -11.49 -1.93 17.26
C ILE A 157 -11.95 -0.85 18.24
N LYS A 158 -12.86 0.03 17.81
CA LYS A 158 -13.42 1.07 18.68
C LYS A 158 -14.08 0.47 19.93
N ALA A 159 -14.87 -0.58 19.77
CA ALA A 159 -15.54 -1.25 20.88
C ALA A 159 -14.55 -1.93 21.86
N LYS A 160 -13.48 -2.53 21.34
CA LYS A 160 -12.50 -3.28 22.13
C LYS A 160 -11.44 -2.40 22.79
N MET A 161 -10.88 -1.44 22.05
CA MET A 161 -9.72 -0.64 22.44
C MET A 161 -10.10 0.79 22.84
N GLY A 162 -11.24 1.31 22.37
CA GLY A 162 -11.60 2.72 22.51
C GLY A 162 -10.74 3.65 21.65
N ALA A 163 -10.98 4.95 21.80
CA ALA A 163 -10.35 5.99 20.97
C ALA A 163 -8.98 6.48 21.48
N VAL A 164 -8.70 6.27 22.77
CA VAL A 164 -7.50 6.81 23.46
C VAL A 164 -6.33 5.83 23.41
N ASN A 165 -6.59 4.53 23.29
CA ASN A 165 -5.55 3.51 23.31
C ASN A 165 -4.94 3.29 21.93
N TYR A 166 -3.66 2.93 21.91
CA TYR A 166 -2.98 2.51 20.70
C TYR A 166 -3.49 1.14 20.23
N SER A 167 -3.62 0.97 18.91
CA SER A 167 -3.91 -0.32 18.28
C SER A 167 -3.08 -0.50 17.01
N THR A 168 -2.77 -1.76 16.67
CA THR A 168 -2.07 -2.17 15.44
C THR A 168 -3.06 -2.67 14.40
N TRP A 169 -4.16 -1.94 14.22
CA TRP A 169 -5.29 -2.34 13.36
C TRP A 169 -4.85 -2.61 11.91
N ASP A 170 -3.89 -1.86 11.42
CA ASP A 170 -3.28 -1.97 10.09
C ASP A 170 -2.68 -3.35 9.83
N SER A 171 -2.12 -3.98 10.87
CA SER A 171 -1.47 -5.30 10.81
C SER A 171 -2.48 -6.46 10.80
N GLU A 172 -3.74 -6.21 11.18
CA GLU A 172 -4.80 -7.23 11.26
C GLU A 172 -5.62 -7.35 9.96
N ILE A 173 -5.52 -6.36 9.06
CA ILE A 173 -6.31 -6.27 7.82
C ILE A 173 -6.20 -7.51 6.95
N ASP A 174 -4.99 -8.05 6.76
CA ASP A 174 -4.81 -9.23 5.92
C ASP A 174 -5.56 -10.45 6.44
N SER A 175 -5.36 -10.77 7.73
CA SER A 175 -6.01 -11.89 8.39
C SER A 175 -7.53 -11.74 8.38
N LEU A 176 -8.02 -10.52 8.62
CA LEU A 176 -9.46 -10.22 8.59
C LEU A 176 -10.07 -10.47 7.21
N LEU A 177 -9.50 -9.90 6.16
CA LEU A 177 -10.03 -10.04 4.80
C LEU A 177 -9.96 -11.50 4.31
N ARG A 178 -8.87 -12.22 4.62
CA ARG A 178 -8.75 -13.64 4.30
C ARG A 178 -9.76 -14.50 5.05
N ALA A 179 -10.09 -14.18 6.31
CA ALA A 179 -11.14 -14.87 7.06
C ALA A 179 -12.53 -14.71 6.39
N LYS A 180 -12.75 -13.61 5.66
CA LYS A 180 -13.93 -13.36 4.83
C LYS A 180 -13.82 -13.95 3.42
N LYS A 181 -12.81 -14.80 3.16
CA LYS A 181 -12.50 -15.40 1.85
C LYS A 181 -12.16 -14.39 0.75
N LEU A 182 -11.70 -13.20 1.14
CA LEU A 182 -11.20 -12.19 0.21
C LEU A 182 -9.68 -12.35 0.02
N LYS A 183 -9.20 -11.98 -1.16
CA LYS A 183 -7.81 -12.10 -1.57
C LYS A 183 -7.11 -10.76 -1.55
N ASN A 184 -5.91 -10.76 -0.99
CA ASN A 184 -5.10 -9.57 -0.85
C ASN A 184 -3.88 -9.66 -1.75
N TYR A 185 -3.48 -8.53 -2.33
CA TYR A 185 -2.50 -8.47 -3.40
C TYR A 185 -1.40 -7.45 -3.11
N ILE A 186 -0.18 -7.80 -3.49
CA ILE A 186 0.96 -6.89 -3.47
C ILE A 186 1.50 -6.72 -4.89
N PRO A 187 2.02 -5.54 -5.26
CA PRO A 187 2.49 -5.29 -6.60
C PRO A 187 3.89 -5.92 -6.78
N PHE A 188 4.35 -6.07 -8.01
CA PHE A 188 5.73 -6.53 -8.23
C PHE A 188 6.77 -5.50 -7.74
N ARG A 189 6.49 -4.21 -7.93
CA ARG A 189 7.27 -3.07 -7.40
C ARG A 189 6.32 -2.05 -6.79
N ASN A 190 6.77 -1.25 -5.83
CA ASN A 190 5.95 -0.19 -5.24
C ASN A 190 5.68 0.92 -6.27
N TYR A 191 4.46 1.42 -6.33
CA TYR A 191 4.02 2.44 -7.30
C TYR A 191 4.28 3.86 -6.81
N GLY A 192 4.91 3.99 -5.65
CA GLY A 192 5.30 5.23 -5.05
C GLY A 192 5.98 4.98 -3.72
N GLU A 193 6.16 6.03 -2.96
CA GLU A 193 6.84 6.01 -1.68
C GLU A 193 6.02 6.72 -0.61
N HIS A 194 6.10 6.24 0.62
CA HIS A 194 5.63 6.96 1.78
C HIS A 194 6.60 8.11 2.08
N GLY A 195 6.13 9.35 1.96
CA GLY A 195 6.94 10.56 2.10
C GLY A 195 6.95 11.16 3.50
N GLY A 196 6.13 10.64 4.43
CA GLY A 196 5.98 11.16 5.78
C GLY A 196 7.23 11.03 6.65
N LEU A 197 7.25 11.78 7.75
CA LEU A 197 8.25 11.59 8.80
C LEU A 197 7.86 10.40 9.70
N PRO A 198 8.85 9.67 10.25
CA PRO A 198 8.62 8.66 11.28
C PRO A 198 7.65 9.11 12.37
N ASN A 199 6.56 8.35 12.61
CA ASN A 199 5.66 8.60 13.73
C ASN A 199 6.34 8.15 15.05
N PRO A 200 6.58 9.06 16.02
CA PRO A 200 7.18 8.69 17.30
C PRO A 200 6.36 7.69 18.13
N GLU A 201 5.03 7.64 17.93
CA GLU A 201 4.13 6.70 18.62
C GLU A 201 4.54 5.24 18.33
N HIS A 202 4.93 4.92 17.09
CA HIS A 202 5.42 3.59 16.74
C HIS A 202 6.66 3.19 17.57
N GLN A 203 7.60 4.11 17.79
CA GLN A 203 8.79 3.83 18.60
C GLN A 203 8.43 3.57 20.07
N GLN A 204 7.48 4.34 20.63
CA GLN A 204 7.00 4.16 22.00
C GLN A 204 6.38 2.77 22.21
N HIS A 205 5.83 2.17 21.14
CA HIS A 205 5.26 0.82 21.13
C HIS A 205 6.20 -0.24 20.52
N GLY A 206 7.51 0.03 20.43
CA GLY A 206 8.52 -0.98 20.03
C GLY A 206 8.56 -1.30 18.53
N LEU A 207 7.91 -0.49 17.69
CA LEU A 207 7.88 -0.64 16.23
C LEU A 207 9.00 0.16 15.55
N SER A 208 9.32 -0.26 14.32
CA SER A 208 10.39 0.36 13.51
C SER A 208 10.04 1.81 13.13
N LYS A 209 11.00 2.74 13.27
CA LYS A 209 10.81 4.18 13.02
C LYS A 209 10.39 4.52 11.59
N ALA A 210 10.94 3.84 10.60
CA ALA A 210 10.71 4.18 9.20
C ALA A 210 10.49 2.96 8.33
N HIS A 211 9.51 3.10 7.44
CA HIS A 211 9.21 2.19 6.37
C HIS A 211 9.24 3.00 5.08
N ARG A 212 10.16 2.64 4.18
CA ARG A 212 10.34 3.26 2.87
C ARG A 212 10.30 2.16 1.83
N ALA A 213 9.89 2.50 0.60
CA ALA A 213 9.72 1.52 -0.45
C ALA A 213 11.07 0.83 -0.73
N ASP A 214 11.12 -0.49 -0.69
CA ASP A 214 12.33 -1.25 -1.01
C ASP A 214 12.67 -1.17 -2.52
N VAL A 215 11.66 -1.33 -3.37
CA VAL A 215 11.79 -1.32 -4.83
C VAL A 215 10.68 -0.47 -5.44
N LEU A 216 11.04 0.60 -6.16
CA LEU A 216 10.09 1.43 -6.89
C LEU A 216 9.92 0.96 -8.32
N TYR A 217 8.73 1.20 -8.86
CA TYR A 217 8.43 1.03 -10.27
C TYR A 217 9.10 2.11 -11.13
N GLY A 218 9.37 3.30 -10.61
CA GLY A 218 9.91 4.38 -11.41
C GLY A 218 10.41 5.55 -10.58
N LYS A 219 10.68 6.66 -11.27
CA LYS A 219 11.04 7.95 -10.66
C LYS A 219 9.81 8.53 -9.97
N LEU A 220 9.98 9.08 -8.77
CA LEU A 220 8.94 9.82 -8.06
C LEU A 220 8.52 11.07 -8.83
N SER A 221 7.23 11.42 -8.78
CA SER A 221 6.67 12.60 -9.47
C SER A 221 7.14 13.92 -8.86
N PHE A 222 7.38 13.94 -7.54
CA PHE A 222 7.94 15.08 -6.81
C PHE A 222 8.83 14.60 -5.66
N LEU A 223 9.53 15.54 -5.00
CA LEU A 223 10.38 15.22 -3.86
C LEU A 223 9.55 14.91 -2.62
N PRO A 224 9.84 13.82 -1.87
CA PRO A 224 9.12 13.50 -0.65
C PRO A 224 9.28 14.56 0.45
N PRO A 225 8.24 14.79 1.29
CA PRO A 225 8.30 15.71 2.43
C PRO A 225 9.50 15.50 3.35
N TYR A 226 9.92 14.24 3.61
CA TYR A 226 11.10 13.98 4.44
C TYR A 226 12.43 14.54 3.89
N THR A 227 12.45 15.09 2.67
CA THR A 227 13.66 15.65 2.04
C THR A 227 13.76 17.18 2.13
N THR A 228 12.72 17.88 2.61
CA THR A 228 12.63 19.36 2.54
C THR A 228 13.59 20.07 3.49
N ASP A 229 13.91 19.49 4.64
CA ASP A 229 14.67 20.15 5.71
C ASP A 229 16.18 19.83 5.65
N HIS A 230 16.66 19.37 4.49
CA HIS A 230 18.04 18.93 4.32
C HIS A 230 18.78 19.80 3.31
N SER A 231 20.00 20.21 3.68
CA SER A 231 20.90 21.02 2.82
C SER A 231 21.16 20.39 1.46
N ASN A 232 21.01 19.06 1.33
CA ASN A 232 21.03 18.36 0.06
C ASN A 232 19.91 17.29 0.02
N SER A 233 18.71 17.70 -0.42
CA SER A 233 17.52 16.84 -0.56
C SER A 233 17.76 15.61 -1.44
N GLN A 234 18.57 15.71 -2.49
CA GLN A 234 18.86 14.59 -3.39
C GLN A 234 19.72 13.53 -2.72
N LEU A 235 20.77 13.95 -2.00
CA LEU A 235 21.62 13.02 -1.26
C LEU A 235 20.79 12.29 -0.18
N LYS A 236 19.89 13.00 0.50
CA LYS A 236 18.97 12.39 1.47
C LYS A 236 18.08 11.33 0.82
N LEU A 237 17.45 11.66 -0.31
CA LEU A 237 16.62 10.73 -1.07
C LEU A 237 17.42 9.47 -1.41
N LEU A 238 18.60 9.62 -2.03
CA LEU A 238 19.46 8.50 -2.42
C LEU A 238 19.84 7.62 -1.21
N SER A 239 20.24 8.23 -0.09
CA SER A 239 20.60 7.49 1.12
C SER A 239 19.41 6.70 1.67
N VAL A 240 18.22 7.30 1.76
CA VAL A 240 17.01 6.65 2.27
C VAL A 240 16.62 5.48 1.37
N ARG A 241 16.66 5.68 0.05
CA ARG A 241 16.38 4.64 -0.95
C ARG A 241 17.37 3.49 -0.86
N PHE A 242 18.66 3.77 -0.69
CA PHE A 242 19.69 2.74 -0.54
C PHE A 242 19.46 1.88 0.72
N GLN A 243 19.17 2.52 1.86
CA GLN A 243 18.85 1.81 3.10
C GLN A 243 17.59 0.94 2.95
N ALA A 244 16.53 1.48 2.32
CA ALA A 244 15.30 0.74 2.08
C ALA A 244 15.54 -0.48 1.17
N ARG A 245 16.38 -0.31 0.15
CA ARG A 245 16.79 -1.38 -0.76
C ARG A 245 17.53 -2.51 -0.04
N LEU A 246 18.52 -2.17 0.79
CA LEU A 246 19.24 -3.14 1.61
C LEU A 246 18.30 -3.88 2.58
N LYS A 247 17.38 -3.15 3.23
CA LYS A 247 16.36 -3.74 4.12
C LYS A 247 15.47 -4.73 3.36
N GLY A 248 15.07 -4.42 2.13
CA GLY A 248 14.29 -5.32 1.27
C GLY A 248 15.03 -6.62 0.96
N ILE A 249 16.29 -6.52 0.52
CA ILE A 249 17.15 -7.69 0.24
C ILE A 249 17.35 -8.53 1.51
N ALA A 250 17.63 -7.89 2.65
CA ALA A 250 17.76 -8.58 3.93
C ALA A 250 16.47 -9.33 4.31
N ARG A 251 15.29 -8.76 4.06
CA ARG A 251 14.01 -9.44 4.30
C ARG A 251 13.81 -10.64 3.38
N LEU A 252 14.27 -10.59 2.13
CA LEU A 252 14.24 -11.74 1.23
C LEU A 252 15.14 -12.86 1.78
N VAL A 253 16.41 -12.55 2.08
CA VAL A 253 17.41 -13.54 2.56
C VAL A 253 17.01 -14.15 3.90
N THR A 254 16.45 -13.36 4.82
CA THR A 254 15.99 -13.84 6.14
C THR A 254 14.63 -14.52 6.11
N GLY A 255 14.04 -14.75 4.93
CA GLY A 255 12.73 -15.40 4.79
C GLY A 255 11.56 -14.57 5.34
N ARG A 256 11.77 -13.28 5.61
CA ARG A 256 10.74 -12.34 6.09
C ARG A 256 9.88 -11.77 4.97
N PHE A 257 10.27 -11.91 3.70
CA PHE A 257 9.42 -11.59 2.54
C PHE A 257 8.79 -12.86 1.94
N LEU A 258 9.56 -13.95 1.81
CA LEU A 258 9.08 -15.27 1.39
C LEU A 258 9.44 -16.29 2.47
N ARG A 259 8.45 -16.74 3.24
CA ARG A 259 8.66 -17.69 4.33
C ARG A 259 8.87 -19.10 3.78
N LEU A 260 9.85 -19.83 4.34
CA LEU A 260 10.12 -21.22 3.94
C LEU A 260 8.88 -22.15 4.08
N PRO A 261 8.06 -22.08 5.14
CA PRO A 261 6.83 -22.89 5.21
C PRO A 261 5.84 -22.59 4.07
N VAL A 262 5.71 -21.32 3.68
CA VAL A 262 4.84 -20.91 2.57
C VAL A 262 5.38 -21.48 1.25
N LEU A 263 6.69 -21.41 1.02
CA LEU A 263 7.31 -21.96 -0.18
C LEU A 263 7.15 -23.48 -0.26
N LYS A 264 7.39 -24.20 0.85
CA LYS A 264 7.26 -25.67 0.92
C LYS A 264 5.81 -26.15 0.75
N GLY A 265 4.84 -25.39 1.24
CA GLY A 265 3.41 -25.70 1.12
C GLY A 265 2.76 -25.19 -0.17
N SER A 266 3.50 -24.51 -1.04
CA SER A 266 2.96 -23.93 -2.26
C SER A 266 2.77 -24.98 -3.35
N SER A 267 1.64 -24.90 -4.08
CA SER A 267 1.43 -25.66 -5.32
C SER A 267 2.20 -25.09 -6.52
N VAL A 268 2.79 -23.90 -6.37
CA VAL A 268 3.54 -23.18 -7.42
C VAL A 268 4.88 -22.63 -6.89
N PRO A 269 5.74 -23.47 -6.28
CA PRO A 269 6.91 -23.00 -5.53
C PRO A 269 7.92 -22.27 -6.41
N THR A 270 8.14 -22.73 -7.64
CA THR A 270 9.07 -22.10 -8.59
C THR A 270 8.61 -20.70 -8.98
N ARG A 271 7.31 -20.51 -9.26
CA ARG A 271 6.75 -19.20 -9.60
C ARG A 271 6.84 -18.23 -8.43
N LEU A 272 6.53 -18.71 -7.22
CA LEU A 272 6.61 -17.91 -6.01
C LEU A 272 8.05 -17.45 -5.71
N LEU A 273 9.01 -18.37 -5.83
CA LEU A 273 10.43 -18.06 -5.68
C LEU A 273 10.92 -17.08 -6.75
N SER A 274 10.57 -17.31 -8.01
CA SER A 274 10.91 -16.42 -9.13
C SER A 274 10.34 -15.02 -8.96
N PHE A 275 9.10 -14.89 -8.45
CA PHE A 275 8.54 -13.58 -8.12
C PHE A 275 9.34 -12.90 -7.02
N ALA A 276 9.65 -13.60 -5.93
CA ALA A 276 10.34 -13.03 -4.79
C ALA A 276 11.77 -12.58 -5.12
N ILE A 277 12.52 -13.41 -5.84
CA ILE A 277 13.86 -13.07 -6.33
C ILE A 277 13.76 -11.96 -7.37
N GLY A 278 12.87 -12.11 -8.36
CA GLY A 278 12.71 -11.17 -9.46
C GLY A 278 12.35 -9.77 -8.99
N ARG A 279 11.47 -9.62 -8.00
CA ARG A 279 11.10 -8.32 -7.41
C ARG A 279 12.33 -7.56 -6.94
N HIS A 280 13.25 -8.26 -6.30
CA HIS A 280 14.45 -7.64 -5.75
C HIS A 280 15.59 -7.58 -6.74
N LEU A 281 15.80 -8.53 -7.64
CA LEU A 281 17.04 -8.60 -8.43
C LEU A 281 16.85 -8.32 -9.92
N SER A 282 15.62 -8.20 -10.40
CA SER A 282 15.36 -7.87 -11.80
C SER A 282 15.56 -6.38 -12.07
N MET A 283 16.16 -6.08 -13.23
CA MET A 283 16.17 -4.73 -13.81
C MET A 283 14.90 -4.43 -14.63
N ARG A 284 14.07 -5.43 -14.90
CA ARG A 284 12.84 -5.27 -15.70
C ARG A 284 11.77 -4.50 -14.91
N LEU A 285 11.29 -3.41 -15.51
CA LEU A 285 10.09 -2.65 -15.13
C LEU A 285 8.86 -3.21 -15.85
#